data_AF-A0A285F3G0-F1
#
_entry.id   AF-A0A285F3G0-F1
#
_cell.length_a   1.000
_cell.length_b   1.000
_cell.length_c   1.000
_cell.angle_alpha   90.00
_cell.angle_beta   90.00
_cell.angle_gamma   90.00
#
_symmetry.space_group_name_H-M   'P 1'
#
loop_
_entity.id
_entity.type
_entity.pdbx_description
1 polymer ?
#
loop_
_entity_poly.entity_id
_entity_poly.type
_entity_poly.pdbx_seq_one_letter_code
_entity_poly.pdbx_strand_id
1 'polypeptide(L)' 'MSAEECVLKEKICNDCGECLVCDLDRSKECNNCMDCIDIEADFSAIEIDDIIYDEE' A
#
# COMPACT_ATOMS: atom_id res chain seq x y z
N MET A 1 15.80 2.60 -17.41
CA MET A 1 14.67 2.07 -16.63
C MET A 1 15.27 1.47 -15.37
N SER A 2 15.13 2.14 -14.23
CA SER A 2 15.54 1.56 -12.94
C SER A 2 14.60 0.42 -12.62
N ALA A 3 15.13 -0.73 -12.21
CA ALA A 3 14.31 -1.83 -11.72
C ALA A 3 13.70 -1.41 -10.38
N GLU A 4 12.37 -1.26 -10.33
CA GLU A 4 11.67 -0.94 -9.09
C GLU A 4 11.56 -2.19 -8.21
N GLU A 5 11.69 -2.01 -6.90
CA GLU A 5 11.50 -3.07 -5.92
C GLU A 5 10.01 -3.36 -5.75
N CYS A 6 9.68 -4.63 -5.48
CA CYS A 6 8.30 -5.02 -5.26
C CYS A 6 7.82 -4.57 -3.87
N VAL A 7 6.69 -3.86 -3.84
CA VAL A 7 6.11 -3.35 -2.58
C VAL A 7 5.64 -4.45 -1.61
N LEU A 8 5.42 -5.67 -2.11
CA LEU A 8 4.97 -6.81 -1.27
C LEU A 8 6.09 -7.77 -0.89
N LYS A 9 7.20 -7.82 -1.64
CA LYS A 9 8.21 -8.89 -1.55
C LYS A 9 9.60 -8.33 -1.79
N GLU A 10 10.61 -8.86 -1.10
CA GLU A 10 12.02 -8.48 -1.29
C GLU A 10 12.58 -9.03 -2.62
N LYS A 11 12.11 -8.50 -3.75
CA LYS A 11 12.53 -8.86 -5.11
C LYS A 11 12.30 -7.70 -6.07
N ILE A 12 12.92 -7.76 -7.24
CA ILE A 12 12.63 -6.87 -8.37
C ILE A 12 11.19 -7.09 -8.83
N CYS A 13 10.47 -5.99 -9.08
CA CYS A 13 9.12 -6.04 -9.62
C CYS A 13 9.11 -6.72 -10.99
N ASN A 14 8.15 -7.63 -11.19
CA ASN A 14 7.96 -8.37 -12.43
C ASN A 14 6.54 -8.20 -12.99
N ASP A 15 5.86 -7.12 -12.62
CA ASP A 15 4.50 -6.77 -13.07
C ASP A 15 3.46 -7.88 -12.86
N CYS A 16 3.54 -8.60 -11.73
CA CYS A 16 2.61 -9.71 -11.46
C CYS A 16 1.18 -9.27 -11.10
N GLY A 17 0.96 -7.99 -10.77
CA GLY A 17 -0.36 -7.44 -10.44
C GLY A 17 -0.93 -7.84 -9.07
N GLU A 18 -0.18 -8.57 -8.25
CA GLU A 18 -0.64 -9.07 -6.94
C GLU A 18 -1.00 -7.93 -5.98
N CYS A 19 -0.21 -6.85 -5.97
CA CYS A 19 -0.47 -5.64 -5.16
C CYS A 19 -1.73 -4.86 -5.56
N LEU A 20 -2.36 -5.19 -6.70
CA LEU A 20 -3.57 -4.53 -7.18
C LEU A 20 -4.85 -5.24 -6.73
N VAL A 21 -4.75 -6.39 -6.05
CA VAL A 21 -5.91 -7.21 -5.67
C VAL A 21 -6.12 -7.12 -4.16
N CYS A 22 -7.38 -7.06 -3.72
CA CYS A 22 -7.69 -7.03 -2.30
C CYS A 22 -7.36 -8.36 -1.61
N ASP A 23 -6.64 -8.30 -0.49
CA ASP A 23 -6.25 -9.48 0.31
C ASP A 23 -7.44 -10.21 0.93
N LEU A 24 -8.52 -9.48 1.27
CA LEU A 24 -9.75 -10.06 1.82
C LEU A 24 -10.69 -10.63 0.75
N ASP A 25 -10.62 -10.09 -0.48
CA ASP A 25 -11.54 -10.45 -1.56
C ASP A 25 -10.84 -10.37 -2.92
N ARG A 26 -10.42 -11.52 -3.44
CA ARG A 26 -9.73 -11.63 -4.73
C ARG A 26 -10.56 -11.21 -5.95
N SER A 27 -11.86 -10.95 -5.78
CA SER A 27 -12.70 -10.42 -6.86
C SER A 27 -12.64 -8.89 -6.98
N LYS A 28 -11.98 -8.21 -6.03
CA LYS A 28 -11.89 -6.75 -5.95
C LYS A 28 -10.48 -6.24 -6.20
N GLU A 29 -10.40 -5.05 -6.81
CA GLU A 29 -9.17 -4.27 -6.85
C GLU A 29 -8.90 -3.64 -5.48
N CYS A 30 -7.64 -3.64 -5.05
CA CYS A 30 -7.23 -2.96 -3.84
C CYS A 30 -7.31 -1.45 -4.04
N ASN A 31 -8.08 -0.78 -3.19
CA ASN A 31 -8.24 0.67 -3.17
C ASN A 31 -7.61 1.31 -1.91
N ASN A 32 -6.69 0.59 -1.25
CA ASN A 32 -6.04 0.99 0.00
C ASN A 32 -7.04 1.34 1.13
N CYS A 33 -8.17 0.62 1.25
CA CYS A 33 -9.14 0.82 2.33
C CYS A 33 -8.62 0.45 3.73
N MET A 34 -7.52 -0.31 3.81
CA MET A 34 -6.88 -0.79 5.04
C MET A 34 -7.70 -1.79 5.87
N ASP A 35 -8.85 -2.29 5.38
CA ASP A 35 -9.66 -3.30 6.09
C ASP A 35 -8.91 -4.64 6.33
N CYS A 36 -7.92 -4.94 5.48
CA CYS A 36 -7.10 -6.15 5.59
C CYS A 36 -6.02 -6.06 6.68
N ILE A 37 -5.78 -4.88 7.24
CA ILE A 37 -4.79 -4.67 8.29
C ILE A 37 -5.45 -5.07 9.61
N ASP A 38 -5.03 -6.20 10.17
CA ASP A 38 -5.48 -6.62 11.49
C ASP A 38 -4.81 -5.75 12.56
N ILE A 39 -5.59 -4.89 13.21
CA ILE A 39 -5.10 -3.94 14.20
C ILE A 39 -5.20 -4.61 15.58
N GLU A 40 -4.24 -5.47 15.91
CA GLU A 40 -4.01 -5.89 17.31
C GLU A 40 -3.31 -4.78 18.10
N ALA A 41 -3.81 -3.54 18.02
CA ALA A 41 -3.28 -2.39 18.74
C ALA A 41 -4.41 -1.61 19.40
N ASP A 42 -4.16 -1.11 20.62
CA ASP A 42 -5.14 -0.33 21.40
C ASP A 42 -5.52 1.00 20.72
N PHE A 43 -4.72 1.47 19.75
CA PHE A 43 -5.00 2.67 18.96
C PHE A 43 -4.34 2.61 17.59
N SER A 44 -4.96 3.27 16.60
CA SER A 44 -4.38 3.53 15.28
C SER A 44 -3.71 4.90 15.26
N ALA A 45 -2.53 5.01 14.63
CA ALA A 45 -1.82 6.28 14.45
C ALA A 45 -1.41 6.44 12.99
N ILE A 46 -1.47 7.68 12.49
CA ILE A 46 -0.90 8.09 11.20
C ILE A 46 0.15 9.15 11.51
N GLU A 47 1.41 8.88 11.18
CA GLU A 47 2.49 9.86 11.26
C GLU A 47 2.49 10.71 9.99
N ILE A 48 2.61 12.03 10.16
CA ILE A 48 2.71 12.97 9.04
C ILE A 48 4.13 13.50 9.04
N ASP A 49 4.89 13.15 8.01
CA ASP A 49 6.27 13.60 7.85
C ASP A 49 6.36 15.09 7.50
N ASP A 50 5.52 15.57 6.57
CA ASP A 50 5.50 16.96 6.13
C ASP A 50 4.13 17.36 5.54
N ILE A 51 3.86 18.67 5.49
CA ILE A 51 2.68 19.25 4.85
C ILE A 51 3.13 20.21 3.76
N ILE A 52 2.87 19.85 2.51
CA ILE A 52 3.21 20.64 1.34
C ILE A 52 2.00 21.50 0.95
N TYR A 53 2.22 22.80 0.79
CA TYR A 53 1.24 23.74 0.24
C TYR A 53 1.56 23.98 -1.24
N ASP A 54 0.54 24.06 -2.09
CA ASP A 54 0.73 24.49 -3.47
C ASP A 54 1.18 25.96 -3.50
N GLU A 55 2.13 26.29 -4.40
CA GLU A 55 2.52 27.67 -4.70
C GLU A 55 1.49 28.29 -5.66
N GLU A 56 0.78 29.34 -5.25
CA GLU A 56 -0.12 30.15 -6.10
C GLU A 56 0.61 30.92 -7.21
#